data_AF-A0A7W9CJ11-F1
#
_entry.id   AF-A0A7W9CJ11-F1
#
_cell.length_a   1.000
_cell.length_b   1.000
_cell.length_c   1.000
_cell.angle_alpha   90.00
_cell.angle_beta   90.00
_cell.angle_gamma   90.00
#
_symmetry.space_group_name_H-M   'P 1'
#
loop_
_entity.id
_entity.type
_entity.pdbx_description
1 polymer ?
#
loop_
_entity_poly.entity_id
_entity_poly.type
_entity_poly.pdbx_seq_one_letter_code
_entity_poly.pdbx_strand_id
1 'polypeptide(L)'
;MEDNFLTVNMLAAQMSPMLGMVSHNIQFEGAGHAIERHDDTVSETAMTTVTAELTFSMDMPLDDFTPAELLRRLGELAEQKARGTSKYFYAEINKATEAVGNVVDGGGQPPSEDLLIDAYSRMEHTFDADGRWKPPTLFTGGNAQLINDIHASASFQRRLGDVLRQKRDDYRRREADRVLAG
;
A
#
# COMPACT_ATOMS: atom_id res chain seq x y z
N MET A 1 7.16 29.17 -0.75
CA MET A 1 6.23 28.39 0.08
C MET A 1 5.98 26.99 -0.52
N GLU A 2 5.88 26.86 -1.85
CA GLU A 2 5.81 25.55 -2.55
C GLU A 2 6.97 24.60 -2.25
N ASP A 3 8.20 25.12 -2.14
CA ASP A 3 9.42 24.31 -1.90
C ASP A 3 9.38 23.53 -0.57
N ASN A 4 8.73 24.10 0.45
CA ASN A 4 8.61 23.47 1.76
C ASN A 4 7.61 22.30 1.74
N PHE A 5 6.53 22.40 0.94
CA PHE A 5 5.57 21.31 0.78
C PHE A 5 6.16 20.13 0.02
N LEU A 6 6.96 20.40 -1.02
CA LEU A 6 7.71 19.37 -1.74
C LEU A 6 8.70 18.67 -0.83
N THR A 7 9.40 19.42 0.02
CA THR A 7 10.35 18.88 1.00
C THR A 7 9.64 17.97 2.01
N VAL A 8 8.51 18.38 2.57
CA VAL A 8 7.72 17.54 3.51
C VAL A 8 7.19 16.27 2.81
N ASN A 9 6.77 16.36 1.55
CA ASN A 9 6.32 15.19 0.78
C ASN A 9 7.45 14.20 0.54
N MET A 10 8.62 14.70 0.13
CA MET A 10 9.80 13.87 -0.08
C MET A 10 10.25 13.19 1.22
N LEU A 11 10.29 13.93 2.33
CA LEU A 11 10.63 13.37 3.64
C LEU A 11 9.58 12.33 4.09
N ALA A 12 8.30 12.60 3.91
CA ALA A 12 7.23 11.64 4.23
C ALA A 12 7.33 10.35 3.39
N ALA A 13 7.68 10.47 2.10
CA ALA A 13 7.91 9.31 1.22
C ALA A 13 9.17 8.52 1.61
N GLN A 14 10.23 9.18 2.09
CA GLN A 14 11.40 8.49 2.66
C GLN A 14 11.07 7.77 3.96
N MET A 15 10.23 8.38 4.81
CA MET A 15 9.80 7.79 6.08
C MET A 15 8.82 6.62 5.92
N SER A 16 8.02 6.62 4.85
CA SER A 16 7.12 5.51 4.52
C SER A 16 7.42 4.97 3.12
N PRO A 17 8.18 3.86 3.01
CA PRO A 17 8.56 3.27 1.71
C PRO A 17 7.38 2.97 0.80
N MET A 18 6.22 2.62 1.38
CA MET A 18 4.98 2.40 0.63
C MET A 18 4.51 3.66 -0.10
N LEU A 19 4.53 4.82 0.57
CA LEU A 19 4.13 6.08 -0.06
C LEU A 19 5.05 6.43 -1.23
N GLY A 20 6.35 6.12 -1.15
CA GLY A 20 7.26 6.32 -2.28
C GLY A 20 6.97 5.45 -3.51
N MET A 21 6.26 4.33 -3.36
CA MET A 21 5.93 3.39 -4.45
C MET A 21 4.61 3.72 -5.17
N VAL A 22 3.73 4.51 -4.55
CA VAL A 22 2.40 4.81 -5.09
C VAL A 22 2.47 6.06 -5.96
N SER A 23 1.85 6.02 -7.14
CA SER A 23 1.76 7.20 -8.00
C SER A 23 0.88 8.27 -7.35
N HIS A 24 1.32 9.53 -7.42
CA HIS A 24 0.59 10.66 -6.87
C HIS A 24 0.16 11.58 -8.00
N ASN A 25 -1.11 11.98 -7.97
CA ASN A 25 -1.64 13.04 -8.82
C ASN A 25 -2.20 14.14 -7.94
N ILE A 26 -1.87 15.39 -8.27
CA ILE A 26 -2.43 16.56 -7.59
C ILE A 26 -3.77 16.88 -8.24
N GLN A 27 -4.81 16.96 -7.41
CA GLN A 27 -6.12 17.44 -7.81
C GLN A 27 -6.31 18.82 -7.19
N PHE A 28 -6.56 19.80 -8.04
CA PHE A 28 -6.74 21.19 -7.62
C PHE A 28 -8.20 21.49 -7.24
N GLU A 29 -9.15 20.69 -7.75
CA GLU A 29 -10.58 20.90 -7.59
C GLU A 29 -11.31 19.57 -7.37
N GLY A 30 -12.49 19.63 -6.72
CA GLY A 30 -13.31 18.48 -6.38
C GLY A 30 -13.20 18.05 -4.92
N ALA A 31 -14.23 17.37 -4.40
CA ALA A 31 -14.29 16.84 -3.04
C ALA A 31 -14.32 15.30 -2.99
N GLY A 32 -14.23 14.64 -4.15
CA GLY A 32 -14.33 13.19 -4.27
C GLY A 32 -14.29 12.71 -5.71
N HIS A 33 -14.42 11.39 -5.87
CA HIS A 33 -14.45 10.67 -7.14
C HIS A 33 -15.64 9.74 -7.20
N ALA A 34 -16.15 9.51 -8.41
CA ALA A 34 -17.13 8.47 -8.69
C ALA A 34 -16.60 7.58 -9.81
N ILE A 35 -16.79 6.27 -9.66
CA ILE A 35 -16.57 5.28 -10.71
C ILE A 35 -17.92 4.69 -11.07
N GLU A 36 -18.38 4.97 -12.29
CA GLU A 36 -19.52 4.32 -12.90
C GLU A 36 -19.03 3.13 -13.71
N ARG A 37 -19.57 1.95 -13.40
CA ARG A 37 -19.20 0.70 -14.08
C ARG A 37 -20.25 0.35 -15.13
N HIS A 38 -19.91 -0.57 -16.03
CA HIS A 38 -20.79 -1.02 -17.12
C HIS A 38 -22.11 -1.67 -16.63
N ASP A 39 -22.17 -2.09 -15.37
CA ASP A 39 -23.38 -2.61 -14.73
C ASP A 39 -24.23 -1.51 -14.07
N ASP A 40 -24.00 -0.25 -14.44
CA ASP A 40 -24.59 0.96 -13.86
C ASP A 40 -24.34 1.12 -12.34
N THR A 41 -23.41 0.35 -11.77
CA THR A 41 -23.02 0.54 -10.38
C THR A 41 -22.12 1.76 -10.24
N VAL A 42 -22.54 2.69 -9.39
CA VAL A 42 -21.76 3.88 -9.04
C VAL A 42 -21.09 3.66 -7.69
N SER A 43 -19.77 3.80 -7.65
CA SER A 43 -18.97 3.79 -6.44
C SER A 43 -18.40 5.17 -6.20
N GLU A 44 -18.78 5.81 -5.10
CA GLU A 44 -18.26 7.12 -4.70
C GLU A 44 -17.17 6.98 -3.64
N THR A 45 -16.14 7.81 -3.75
CA THR A 45 -15.04 7.92 -2.81
C THR A 45 -14.84 9.39 -2.45
N ALA A 46 -15.07 9.75 -1.20
CA ALA A 46 -14.83 11.09 -0.69
C ALA A 46 -13.33 11.34 -0.47
N MET A 47 -12.89 12.59 -0.63
CA MET A 47 -11.54 12.99 -0.22
C MET A 47 -11.46 13.07 1.30
N THR A 48 -10.40 12.49 1.87
CA THR A 48 -10.12 12.57 3.30
C THR A 48 -8.97 13.54 3.55
N THR A 49 -9.15 14.43 4.51
CA THR A 49 -8.11 15.38 4.92
C THR A 49 -7.14 14.71 5.88
N VAL A 50 -5.85 14.77 5.57
CA VAL A 50 -4.76 14.45 6.51
C VAL A 50 -4.18 15.77 6.99
N THR A 51 -4.32 16.03 8.29
CA THR A 51 -3.76 17.22 8.94
C THR A 51 -2.43 16.89 9.61
N ALA A 52 -1.50 17.85 9.57
CA ALA A 52 -0.26 17.82 10.34
C ALA A 52 -0.09 19.21 10.95
N GLU A 53 0.18 19.26 12.26
CA GLU A 53 0.24 20.52 13.00
C GLU A 53 1.61 20.69 13.63
N LEU A 54 2.09 21.93 13.63
CA LEU A 54 3.28 22.31 14.37
C LEU A 54 2.90 23.34 15.42
N THR A 55 3.26 23.08 16.67
CA THR A 55 3.03 24.01 17.78
C THR A 55 4.34 24.67 18.17
N PHE A 56 4.33 25.99 18.21
CA PHE A 56 5.43 26.79 18.75
C PHE A 56 5.05 27.37 20.10
N SER A 57 5.96 27.33 21.07
CA SER A 57 5.82 28.15 22.26
C SER A 57 6.25 29.58 21.96
N MET A 58 5.48 30.56 22.41
CA MET A 58 5.83 31.99 22.31
C MET A 58 7.07 32.35 23.14
N ASP A 59 7.44 31.47 24.07
CA ASP A 59 8.58 31.67 24.97
C ASP A 59 9.90 31.20 24.34
N MET A 60 9.86 30.66 23.11
CA MET A 60 11.04 30.16 22.42
C MET A 60 11.97 31.33 22.04
N PRO A 61 13.23 31.33 22.49
CA PRO A 61 14.23 32.30 22.06
C PRO A 61 14.37 32.32 20.54
N LEU A 62 14.47 33.51 19.93
CA LEU A 62 14.72 33.65 18.49
C LEU A 62 16.04 33.00 18.05
N ASP A 63 17.00 32.91 18.96
CA ASP A 63 18.30 32.27 18.72
C ASP A 63 18.19 30.74 18.58
N ASP A 64 17.11 30.13 19.10
CA ASP A 64 16.85 28.70 18.95
C ASP A 64 16.25 28.35 17.58
N PHE A 65 15.85 29.36 16.79
CA PHE A 65 15.35 29.23 15.42
C PHE A 65 16.48 28.99 14.41
N THR A 66 17.31 28.00 14.70
CA THR A 66 18.40 27.58 13.82
C THR A 66 17.88 26.79 12.62
N PRO A 67 18.62 26.75 11.49
CA PRO A 67 18.28 25.87 10.37
C PRO A 67 18.12 24.39 10.78
N ALA A 68 18.88 23.93 11.78
CA ALA A 68 18.79 22.57 12.30
C ALA A 68 17.45 22.33 13.02
N GLU A 69 16.99 23.28 13.83
CA GLU A 69 15.68 23.20 14.49
C GLU A 69 14.55 23.24 13.46
N LEU A 70 14.64 24.09 12.43
CA LEU A 70 13.67 24.15 11.34
C LEU A 70 13.55 22.80 10.62
N LEU A 71 14.67 22.16 10.28
CA LEU A 71 14.69 20.83 9.67
C LEU A 71 14.06 19.77 10.58
N ARG A 72 14.34 19.83 11.88
CA ARG A 72 13.75 18.92 12.86
C ARG A 72 12.22 19.05 12.90
N ARG A 73 11.71 20.28 12.93
CA ARG A 73 10.27 20.60 12.88
C ARG A 73 9.60 20.16 11.58
N LEU A 74 10.27 20.36 10.44
CA LEU A 74 9.80 19.81 9.16
C LEU A 74 9.76 18.28 9.18
N GLY A 75 10.71 17.64 9.85
CA GLY A 75 10.70 16.20 10.11
C GLY A 75 9.48 15.75 10.93
N GLU A 76 9.13 16.47 12.00
CA GLU A 76 7.93 16.19 12.81
C GLU A 76 6.65 16.26 11.96
N LEU A 77 6.53 17.29 11.10
CA LEU A 77 5.40 17.43 10.17
C LEU A 77 5.36 16.29 9.15
N ALA A 78 6.51 15.95 8.56
CA ALA A 78 6.63 14.85 7.62
C ALA A 78 6.23 13.51 8.25
N GLU A 79 6.60 13.28 9.51
CA GLU A 79 6.26 12.07 10.25
C GLU A 79 4.76 11.99 10.56
N GLN A 80 4.15 13.09 11.02
CA GLN A 80 2.69 13.18 11.22
C GLN A 80 1.95 12.90 9.91
N LYS A 81 2.39 13.53 8.81
CA LYS A 81 1.82 13.31 7.49
C LYS A 81 1.97 11.87 7.03
N ALA A 82 3.18 11.29 7.13
CA ALA A 82 3.44 9.91 6.74
C ALA A 82 2.54 8.94 7.50
N ARG A 83 2.39 9.11 8.82
CA ARG A 83 1.47 8.31 9.65
C ARG A 83 0.02 8.44 9.20
N GLY A 84 -0.46 9.68 9.02
CA GLY A 84 -1.84 9.95 8.62
C GLY A 84 -2.17 9.35 7.24
N THR A 85 -1.32 9.62 6.25
CA THR A 85 -1.50 9.10 4.88
C THR A 85 -1.42 7.58 4.84
N SER A 86 -0.44 6.97 5.52
CA SER A 86 -0.32 5.50 5.53
C SER A 86 -1.51 4.83 6.21
N LYS A 87 -2.00 5.39 7.32
CA LYS A 87 -3.21 4.87 7.99
C LYS A 87 -4.42 4.91 7.05
N TYR A 88 -4.63 6.03 6.36
CA TYR A 88 -5.73 6.17 5.41
C TYR A 88 -5.60 5.18 4.25
N PHE A 89 -4.41 5.10 3.65
CA PHE A 89 -4.13 4.19 2.55
C PHE A 89 -4.43 2.73 2.89
N TYR A 90 -3.92 2.24 4.03
CA TYR A 90 -4.19 0.86 4.45
C TYR A 90 -5.66 0.63 4.82
N ALA A 91 -6.35 1.62 5.37
CA ALA A 91 -7.78 1.52 5.64
C ALA A 91 -8.59 1.35 4.34
N GLU A 92 -8.26 2.09 3.29
CA GLU A 92 -8.97 2.00 2.01
C GLU A 92 -8.65 0.69 1.27
N ILE A 93 -7.38 0.23 1.31
CA ILE A 93 -7.03 -1.12 0.83
C ILE A 93 -7.85 -2.17 1.57
N ASN A 94 -7.88 -2.12 2.90
CA ASN A 94 -8.56 -3.11 3.70
C ASN A 94 -10.06 -3.16 3.36
N LYS A 95 -10.72 -2.00 3.29
CA LYS A 95 -12.11 -1.86 2.87
C LYS A 95 -12.36 -2.49 1.49
N ALA A 96 -11.50 -2.21 0.52
CA ALA A 96 -11.61 -2.77 -0.82
C ALA A 96 -11.42 -4.30 -0.82
N THR A 97 -10.44 -4.82 -0.06
CA THR A 97 -10.17 -6.25 0.04
C THR A 97 -11.22 -7.03 0.81
N GLU A 98 -11.83 -6.43 1.85
CA GLU A 98 -12.93 -7.00 2.61
C GLU A 98 -14.18 -7.15 1.73
N ALA A 99 -14.50 -6.12 0.95
CA ALA A 99 -15.65 -6.13 0.05
C ALA A 99 -15.62 -7.28 -0.97
N VAL A 100 -14.42 -7.72 -1.38
CA VAL A 100 -14.23 -8.82 -2.35
C VAL A 100 -13.83 -10.15 -1.69
N GLY A 101 -13.76 -10.21 -0.36
CA GLY A 101 -13.42 -11.44 0.38
C GLY A 101 -11.95 -11.87 0.30
N ASN A 102 -11.04 -10.96 -0.06
CA ASN A 102 -9.60 -11.23 -0.18
C ASN A 102 -8.83 -11.15 1.15
N VAL A 103 -9.53 -10.96 2.26
CA VAL A 103 -8.91 -10.91 3.60
C VAL A 103 -8.78 -12.33 4.17
N VAL A 104 -7.57 -12.63 4.66
CA VAL A 104 -7.28 -13.81 5.48
C VAL A 104 -6.99 -13.32 6.90
N ASP A 105 -7.91 -13.60 7.83
CA ASP A 105 -7.74 -13.22 9.24
C ASP A 105 -6.99 -14.33 10.00
N GLY A 106 -5.81 -13.98 10.51
CA GLY A 106 -5.01 -14.87 11.35
C GLY A 106 -5.46 -14.91 12.83
N GLY A 107 -6.45 -14.13 13.25
CA GLY A 107 -6.97 -14.11 14.61
C GLY A 107 -5.92 -13.71 15.66
N GLY A 108 -4.91 -12.91 15.27
CA GLY A 108 -3.78 -12.54 16.12
C GLY A 108 -2.67 -13.59 16.23
N GLN A 109 -2.75 -14.70 15.48
CA GLN A 109 -1.66 -15.68 15.40
C GLN A 109 -0.47 -15.16 14.57
N PRO A 110 0.76 -15.62 14.86
CA PRO A 110 1.90 -15.34 14.00
C PRO A 110 1.67 -15.83 12.56
N PRO A 111 2.30 -15.20 11.55
CA PRO A 111 2.28 -15.69 10.18
C PRO A 111 2.67 -17.17 10.12
N SER A 112 1.89 -17.95 9.38
CA SER A 112 2.13 -19.38 9.14
C SER A 112 2.14 -19.67 7.65
N GLU A 113 2.73 -20.80 7.28
CA GLU A 113 2.70 -21.30 5.90
C GLU A 113 1.26 -21.41 5.38
N ASP A 114 0.32 -21.91 6.18
CA ASP A 114 -1.09 -22.05 5.76
C ASP A 114 -1.75 -20.69 5.50
N LEU A 115 -1.53 -19.70 6.39
CA LEU A 115 -2.09 -18.35 6.21
C LEU A 115 -1.55 -17.67 4.94
N LEU A 116 -0.24 -17.82 4.68
CA LEU A 116 0.36 -17.25 3.47
C LEU A 116 -0.14 -17.96 2.20
N ILE A 117 -0.26 -19.28 2.22
CA ILE A 117 -0.80 -20.04 1.08
C ILE A 117 -2.26 -19.68 0.81
N ASP A 118 -3.10 -19.51 1.84
CA ASP A 118 -4.48 -19.05 1.66
C ASP A 118 -4.52 -17.64 1.06
N ALA A 119 -3.68 -16.72 1.54
CA ALA A 119 -3.59 -15.36 0.99
C ALA A 119 -3.20 -15.35 -0.50
N TYR A 120 -2.17 -16.11 -0.88
CA TYR A 120 -1.80 -16.28 -2.29
C TYR A 120 -2.92 -16.95 -3.11
N SER A 121 -3.63 -17.92 -2.54
CA SER A 121 -4.70 -18.61 -3.25
C SER A 121 -5.90 -17.72 -3.55
N ARG A 122 -6.18 -16.70 -2.72
CA ARG A 122 -7.31 -15.78 -2.92
C ARG A 122 -6.99 -14.64 -3.88
N MET A 123 -5.77 -14.13 -3.85
CA MET A 123 -5.41 -12.99 -4.70
C MET A 123 -5.27 -13.38 -6.18
N GLU A 124 -5.35 -12.36 -7.04
CA GLU A 124 -4.93 -12.50 -8.43
C GLU A 124 -3.42 -12.37 -8.55
N HIS A 125 -2.84 -13.14 -9.46
CA HIS A 125 -1.41 -13.12 -9.73
C HIS A 125 -1.12 -12.56 -11.12
N THR A 126 -0.02 -11.83 -11.22
CA THR A 126 0.48 -11.32 -12.49
C THR A 126 1.69 -12.12 -12.95
N PHE A 127 1.81 -12.25 -14.27
CA PHE A 127 2.91 -12.96 -14.92
C PHE A 127 3.52 -12.04 -15.97
N ASP A 128 4.82 -12.19 -16.23
CA ASP A 128 5.46 -11.49 -17.36
C ASP A 128 5.18 -12.19 -18.70
N ALA A 129 5.71 -11.63 -19.79
CA ALA A 129 5.56 -12.18 -21.14
C ALA A 129 6.13 -13.60 -21.29
N ASP A 130 7.12 -13.98 -20.46
CA ASP A 130 7.70 -15.31 -20.41
C ASP A 130 6.90 -16.28 -19.51
N GLY A 131 5.80 -15.80 -18.92
CA GLY A 131 4.96 -16.56 -18.01
C GLY A 131 5.60 -16.81 -16.63
N ARG A 132 6.58 -16.01 -16.24
CA ARG A 132 7.18 -16.02 -14.90
C ARG A 132 6.33 -15.19 -13.95
N TRP A 133 6.15 -15.70 -12.75
CA TRP A 133 5.37 -15.05 -11.72
C TRP A 133 6.06 -13.78 -11.23
N LYS A 134 5.30 -12.67 -11.16
CA LYS A 134 5.72 -11.46 -10.46
C LYS A 134 5.15 -11.48 -9.04
N PRO A 135 5.99 -11.71 -8.01
CA PRO A 135 5.50 -11.77 -6.64
C PRO A 135 4.99 -10.40 -6.19
N PRO A 136 3.93 -10.35 -5.36
CA PRO A 136 3.48 -9.12 -4.75
C PRO A 136 4.50 -8.63 -3.72
N THR A 137 4.49 -7.32 -3.49
CA THR A 137 5.23 -6.71 -2.38
C THR A 137 4.53 -7.04 -1.06
N LEU A 138 5.28 -7.59 -0.10
CA LEU A 138 4.78 -7.90 1.24
C LEU A 138 5.22 -6.82 2.25
N PHE A 139 4.26 -6.28 2.99
CA PHE A 139 4.52 -5.39 4.13
C PHE A 139 4.30 -6.17 5.43
N THR A 140 5.40 -6.52 6.11
CA THR A 140 5.39 -7.57 7.15
C THR A 140 5.66 -7.05 8.56
N GLY A 141 5.95 -5.75 8.72
CA GLY A 141 6.32 -5.16 10.00
C GLY A 141 7.49 -5.91 10.65
N GLY A 142 7.35 -6.29 11.93
CA GLY A 142 8.37 -7.03 12.67
C GLY A 142 8.53 -8.51 12.27
N ASN A 143 7.72 -9.04 11.36
CA ASN A 143 7.70 -10.47 11.02
C ASN A 143 8.50 -10.82 9.75
N ALA A 144 9.31 -9.90 9.24
CA ALA A 144 10.04 -10.09 7.98
C ALA A 144 10.89 -11.37 7.95
N GLN A 145 11.63 -11.64 9.03
CA GLN A 145 12.47 -12.84 9.11
C GLN A 145 11.65 -14.13 9.09
N LEU A 146 10.59 -14.20 9.90
CA LEU A 146 9.68 -15.36 9.94
C LEU A 146 9.07 -15.66 8.57
N ILE A 147 8.63 -14.62 7.86
CA ILE A 147 8.06 -14.78 6.52
C ILE A 147 9.12 -15.25 5.52
N ASN A 148 10.34 -14.72 5.60
CA ASN A 148 11.45 -15.19 4.77
C ASN A 148 11.79 -16.67 5.03
N ASP A 149 11.78 -17.10 6.30
CA ASP A 149 12.05 -18.49 6.67
C ASP A 149 10.96 -19.43 6.13
N ILE A 150 9.69 -19.02 6.22
CA ILE A 150 8.57 -19.74 5.61
C ILE A 150 8.76 -19.82 4.09
N HIS A 151 9.08 -18.70 3.43
CA HIS A 151 9.33 -18.66 2.00
C HIS A 151 10.51 -19.53 1.57
N ALA A 152 11.55 -19.68 2.40
CA ALA A 152 12.69 -20.54 2.11
C ALA A 152 12.39 -22.04 2.27
N SER A 153 11.29 -22.39 2.95
CA SER A 153 10.95 -23.78 3.23
C SER A 153 10.52 -24.55 1.97
N ALA A 154 10.95 -25.82 1.87
CA ALA A 154 10.60 -26.67 0.74
C ALA A 154 9.11 -27.04 0.68
N SER A 155 8.43 -27.10 1.84
CA SER A 155 6.98 -27.34 1.92
C SER A 155 6.21 -26.18 1.28
N PHE A 156 6.52 -24.96 1.72
CA PHE A 156 5.88 -23.76 1.22
C PHE A 156 6.11 -23.59 -0.29
N GLN A 157 7.36 -23.74 -0.76
CA GLN A 157 7.68 -23.58 -2.19
C GLN A 157 6.93 -24.57 -3.08
N ARG A 158 6.72 -25.81 -2.63
CA ARG A 158 5.91 -26.80 -3.37
C ARG A 158 4.45 -26.36 -3.46
N ARG A 159 3.84 -26.01 -2.33
CA ARG A 159 2.42 -25.60 -2.28
C ARG A 159 2.17 -24.30 -3.04
N LEU A 160 3.07 -23.33 -2.90
CA LEU A 160 3.02 -22.10 -3.70
C LEU A 160 3.15 -22.42 -5.19
N GLY A 161 4.02 -23.36 -5.56
CA GLY A 161 4.11 -23.86 -6.94
C GLY A 161 2.79 -24.42 -7.46
N ASP A 162 2.04 -25.16 -6.65
CA ASP A 162 0.70 -25.67 -7.00
C ASP A 162 -0.28 -24.53 -7.25
N VAL A 163 -0.35 -23.56 -6.32
CA VAL A 163 -1.20 -22.37 -6.45
C VAL A 163 -0.85 -21.58 -7.72
N LEU A 164 0.43 -21.32 -7.98
CA LEU A 164 0.89 -20.56 -9.13
C LEU A 164 0.64 -21.27 -10.46
N ARG A 165 0.62 -22.61 -10.49
CA ARG A 165 0.23 -23.36 -11.68
C ARG A 165 -1.24 -23.09 -12.02
N GLN A 166 -2.12 -23.25 -11.05
CA GLN A 166 -3.55 -22.98 -11.25
C GLN A 166 -3.80 -21.53 -11.66
N LYS A 167 -3.21 -20.56 -10.94
CA LYS A 167 -3.37 -19.13 -11.22
C LYS A 167 -2.85 -18.71 -12.59
N ARG A 168 -1.85 -19.41 -13.14
CA ARG A 168 -1.32 -19.14 -14.47
C ARG A 168 -2.29 -19.55 -15.57
N ASP A 169 -2.98 -20.68 -15.39
CA ASP A 169 -3.99 -21.12 -16.35
C ASP A 169 -5.20 -20.18 -16.33
N ASP A 170 -5.61 -19.73 -15.14
CA ASP A 170 -6.67 -18.73 -15.00
C ASP A 170 -6.26 -17.38 -15.63
N TYR A 171 -5.01 -16.96 -15.43
CA TYR A 171 -4.46 -15.76 -16.09
C TYR A 171 -4.51 -15.89 -17.62
N ARG A 172 -4.06 -17.02 -18.18
CA ARG A 172 -4.09 -17.26 -19.63
C ARG A 172 -5.49 -17.24 -20.23
N ARG A 173 -6.48 -17.82 -19.55
CA ARG A 173 -7.89 -17.77 -19.98
C ARG A 173 -8.38 -16.32 -20.05
N ARG A 174 -8.15 -15.55 -18.99
CA ARG A 174 -8.53 -14.12 -18.95
C ARG A 174 -7.86 -13.29 -20.03
N GLU A 175 -6.57 -13.49 -20.28
CA GLU A 175 -5.87 -12.78 -21.35
C GLU A 175 -6.36 -13.19 -22.75
N ALA A 176 -6.68 -14.47 -22.97
CA ALA A 176 -7.29 -14.91 -24.22
C ALA A 176 -8.67 -14.28 -24.45
N ASP A 177 -9.49 -14.19 -23.40
CA ASP A 177 -10.81 -13.55 -23.46
C ASP A 177 -10.69 -12.04 -23.78
N ARG A 178 -9.67 -11.36 -23.23
CA ARG A 178 -9.38 -9.95 -23.54
C ARG A 178 -8.97 -9.71 -24.99
N VAL A 179 -8.25 -10.66 -25.59
CA VAL A 179 -7.86 -10.57 -27.02
C VAL A 179 -9.06 -10.84 -27.94
N LEU A 180 -9.99 -11.71 -27.54
CA LEU A 180 -11.16 -12.08 -28.35
C LEU A 180 -12.31 -11.07 -28.29
N ALA A 181 -12.39 -10.28 -27.22
CA ALA A 181 -13.38 -9.21 -27.05
C ALA A 181 -12.92 -7.83 -27.57
N GLY A 182 -11.70 -7.75 -28.11
CA GLY A 182 -11.09 -6.53 -28.69
C GLY A 182 -11.28 -6.42 -30.19
#